data_AF-A0A3C1Q8X5-F1
#
_entry.id   AF-A0A3C1Q8X5-F1
#
_cell.length_a   1.000
_cell.length_b   1.000
_cell.length_c   1.000
_cell.angle_alpha   90.00
_cell.angle_beta   90.00
_cell.angle_gamma   90.00
#
_symmetry.space_group_name_H-M   'P 1'
#
loop_
_entity.id
_entity.type
_entity.pdbx_description
1 polymer ?
#
loop_
_entity_poly.entity_id
_entity_poly.type
_entity_poly.pdbx_seq_one_letter_code
_entity_poly.pdbx_strand_id
1 'polypeptide(L)'
;MKARRGVTGAFVLALFALTLLMPCKTCAANPRVYVIPLRGQIEHGLASFMSRGLREAAEARADAVIIDIDTPGGYVDAALKMRDAIISSEVRTIAYVNSRAWSAGALIAIACDDIGMKIGSSMGAAETRPKEEKYISAVRAEFEATAELRNRDPIVAGAMVDADVEIPGVIERGKILTLTATAAENLGFIEYKVKDLDDLLGLLGLSGAEIVDVKPVSYTHL
;
A
#
# COMPACT_ATOMS: atom_id res chain seq x y z
N MET A 1 -69.45 42.33 3.59
CA MET A 1 -68.40 42.13 4.62
C MET A 1 -67.56 40.90 4.25
N LYS A 2 -66.31 41.08 3.78
CA LYS A 2 -65.38 39.99 3.44
C LYS A 2 -64.25 39.95 4.47
N ALA A 3 -64.13 38.86 5.22
CA ALA A 3 -63.10 38.65 6.23
C ALA A 3 -61.80 38.16 5.58
N ARG A 4 -60.71 38.92 5.74
CA ARG A 4 -59.34 38.50 5.44
C ARG A 4 -58.81 37.66 6.61
N ARG A 5 -58.85 36.34 6.49
CA ARG A 5 -58.10 35.39 7.33
C ARG A 5 -57.15 34.63 6.40
N GLY A 6 -55.85 34.62 6.66
CA GLY A 6 -54.98 33.66 5.95
C GLY A 6 -53.49 33.91 5.78
N VAL A 7 -52.85 34.89 6.43
CA VAL A 7 -51.42 35.18 6.09
C VAL A 7 -50.43 34.89 7.23
N THR A 8 -50.83 34.99 8.50
CA THR A 8 -49.89 34.83 9.63
C THR A 8 -49.55 33.38 9.98
N GLY A 9 -50.47 32.42 9.79
CA GLY A 9 -50.21 31.00 10.12
C GLY A 9 -49.27 30.28 9.12
N ALA A 10 -49.31 30.67 7.85
CA ALA A 10 -48.49 30.06 6.80
C ALA A 10 -47.00 30.44 6.92
N PHE A 11 -46.69 31.65 7.39
CA PHE A 11 -45.31 32.12 7.56
C PHE A 11 -44.58 31.44 8.73
N VAL A 12 -45.29 31.10 9.81
CA VAL A 12 -44.68 30.41 10.97
C VAL A 12 -44.40 28.94 10.66
N LEU A 13 -45.27 28.27 9.89
CA LEU A 13 -45.01 26.89 9.44
C LEU A 13 -43.86 26.81 8.43
N ALA A 14 -43.74 27.78 7.52
CA ALA A 14 -42.65 27.82 6.55
C ALA A 14 -41.28 28.06 7.22
N LEU A 15 -41.24 28.86 8.30
CA LEU A 15 -40.01 29.10 9.06
C LEU A 15 -39.57 27.88 9.89
N PHE A 16 -40.53 27.06 10.35
CA PHE A 16 -40.27 25.81 11.09
C PHE A 16 -39.88 24.64 10.16
N ALA A 17 -40.36 24.65 8.91
CA ALA A 17 -39.95 23.68 7.90
C ALA A 17 -38.53 23.95 7.36
N LEU A 18 -38.07 25.20 7.37
CA LEU A 18 -36.74 25.58 6.88
C LEU A 18 -35.60 25.22 7.86
N THR A 19 -35.89 25.08 9.16
CA THR A 19 -34.89 24.66 10.17
C THR A 19 -34.62 23.15 10.18
N LEU A 20 -35.49 22.32 9.58
CA LEU A 20 -35.28 20.87 9.44
C LEU A 20 -34.32 20.49 8.29
N LEU A 21 -33.88 21.46 7.49
CA LEU A 21 -32.92 21.29 6.39
C LEU A 21 -31.49 21.65 6.80
N MET A 22 -31.15 21.66 8.09
CA MET A 22 -29.74 21.70 8.48
C MET A 22 -29.07 20.39 8.04
N PRO A 23 -28.10 20.42 7.12
CA PRO A 23 -27.30 19.24 6.86
C PRO A 23 -26.62 18.86 8.17
N CYS A 24 -27.06 17.72 8.74
CA CYS A 24 -26.32 17.05 9.80
C CYS A 24 -24.95 16.77 9.20
N LYS A 25 -23.93 17.53 9.62
CA LYS A 25 -22.54 17.15 9.40
C LYS A 25 -22.39 15.82 10.12
N THR A 26 -22.58 14.73 9.38
CA THR A 26 -22.19 13.40 9.83
C THR A 26 -20.77 13.56 10.31
N CYS A 27 -20.57 13.37 11.61
CA CYS A 27 -19.23 13.19 12.16
C CYS A 27 -18.76 11.86 11.57
N ALA A 28 -18.22 11.90 10.36
CA ALA A 28 -17.56 10.75 9.78
C ALA A 28 -16.47 10.39 10.77
N ALA A 29 -16.55 9.19 11.34
CA ALA A 29 -15.47 8.68 12.17
C ALA A 29 -14.18 8.81 11.35
N ASN A 30 -13.11 9.31 11.98
CA ASN A 30 -11.83 9.41 11.32
C ASN A 30 -11.46 8.03 10.75
N PRO A 31 -10.94 7.95 9.51
CA PRO A 31 -10.52 6.67 8.94
C PRO A 31 -9.56 5.96 9.89
N ARG A 32 -9.65 4.64 10.00
CA ARG A 32 -8.71 3.85 10.81
C ARG A 32 -7.68 3.21 9.90
N VAL A 33 -6.41 3.50 10.16
CA VAL A 33 -5.30 3.02 9.34
C VAL A 33 -4.32 2.24 10.20
N TYR A 34 -4.07 0.98 9.82
CA TYR A 34 -3.09 0.14 10.48
C TYR A 34 -1.74 0.31 9.81
N VAL A 35 -0.68 0.45 10.60
CA VAL A 35 0.69 0.53 10.08
C VAL A 35 1.46 -0.71 10.53
N ILE A 36 1.90 -1.51 9.56
CA ILE A 36 2.68 -2.73 9.80
C ILE A 36 4.13 -2.44 9.39
N PRO A 37 5.07 -2.35 10.35
CA PRO A 37 6.47 -2.13 10.05
C PRO A 37 7.11 -3.39 9.45
N LEU A 38 7.69 -3.25 8.25
CA LEU A 38 8.47 -4.28 7.57
C LEU A 38 9.92 -3.83 7.47
N ARG A 39 10.66 -4.00 8.57
CA ARG A 39 12.03 -3.47 8.76
C ARG A 39 13.06 -4.59 8.86
N GLY A 40 14.20 -4.40 8.20
CA GLY A 40 15.32 -5.34 8.24
C GLY A 40 15.11 -6.55 7.33
N GLN A 41 15.77 -7.66 7.64
CA GLN A 41 15.73 -8.85 6.79
C GLN A 41 14.35 -9.54 6.83
N ILE A 42 13.86 -9.99 5.67
CA ILE A 42 12.61 -10.75 5.56
C ILE A 42 12.82 -12.18 6.06
N GLU A 43 12.19 -12.50 7.18
CA GLU A 43 12.21 -13.80 7.85
C GLU A 43 10.80 -14.33 8.12
N HIS A 44 10.67 -15.64 8.39
CA HIS A 44 9.37 -16.28 8.64
C HIS A 44 8.62 -15.72 9.86
N GLY A 45 9.37 -15.25 10.87
CA GLY A 45 8.80 -14.55 12.02
C GLY A 45 8.13 -13.24 11.62
N LEU A 46 8.79 -12.46 10.76
CA LEU A 46 8.25 -11.22 10.20
C LEU A 46 7.04 -11.49 9.28
N ALA A 47 7.06 -12.59 8.51
CA ALA A 47 5.91 -12.99 7.67
C ALA A 47 4.68 -13.32 8.52
N SER A 48 4.90 -14.06 9.60
CA SER A 48 3.86 -14.40 10.55
C SER A 48 3.34 -13.16 11.27
N PHE A 49 4.22 -12.21 11.62
CA PHE A 49 3.85 -10.92 12.19
C PHE A 49 2.95 -10.10 11.25
N MET A 50 3.35 -9.93 10.00
CA MET A 50 2.57 -9.18 9.01
C MET A 50 1.19 -9.82 8.78
N SER A 51 1.14 -11.15 8.68
CA SER A 51 -0.13 -11.88 8.52
C SER A 51 -1.08 -11.70 9.71
N ARG A 52 -0.55 -11.52 10.93
CA ARG A 52 -1.38 -11.16 12.10
C ARG A 52 -1.87 -9.73 12.01
N GLY A 53 -0.99 -8.78 11.67
CA GLY A 53 -1.38 -7.37 11.51
C GLY A 53 -2.47 -7.16 10.46
N LEU A 54 -2.40 -7.86 9.31
CA LEU A 54 -3.45 -7.81 8.28
C LEU A 54 -4.79 -8.34 8.82
N ARG A 55 -4.78 -9.44 9.57
CA ARG A 55 -5.99 -9.99 10.18
C ARG A 55 -6.57 -9.07 11.26
N GLU A 56 -5.72 -8.51 12.12
CA GLU A 56 -6.13 -7.54 13.15
C GLU A 56 -6.78 -6.31 12.51
N ALA A 57 -6.23 -5.81 11.40
CA ALA A 57 -6.81 -4.71 10.65
C ALA A 57 -8.18 -5.08 10.04
N ALA A 58 -8.32 -6.28 9.49
CA ALA A 58 -9.58 -6.78 8.94
C ALA A 58 -10.66 -6.94 10.03
N GLU A 59 -10.32 -7.56 11.17
CA GLU A 59 -11.20 -7.71 12.32
C GLU A 59 -11.66 -6.35 12.87
N ALA A 60 -10.77 -5.35 12.85
CA ALA A 60 -11.06 -3.98 13.25
C ALA A 60 -11.78 -3.15 12.20
N ARG A 61 -12.04 -3.72 11.00
CA ARG A 61 -12.62 -3.04 9.83
C ARG A 61 -11.88 -1.75 9.48
N ALA A 62 -10.55 -1.82 9.49
CA ALA A 62 -9.71 -0.69 9.09
C ALA A 62 -10.00 -0.27 7.65
N ASP A 63 -9.88 1.02 7.37
CA ASP A 63 -10.05 1.58 6.02
C ASP A 63 -8.85 1.24 5.12
N ALA A 64 -7.67 1.11 5.72
CA ALA A 64 -6.45 0.75 5.02
C ALA A 64 -5.39 0.14 5.95
N VAL A 65 -4.46 -0.60 5.34
CA VAL A 65 -3.20 -1.05 5.94
C VAL A 65 -2.04 -0.44 5.17
N ILE A 66 -1.19 0.31 5.85
CA ILE A 66 0.12 0.72 5.35
C ILE A 66 1.14 -0.35 5.74
N ILE A 67 1.80 -0.94 4.75
CA ILE A 67 2.98 -1.77 4.94
C ILE A 67 4.19 -0.85 4.80
N ASP A 68 4.86 -0.56 5.91
CA ASP A 68 5.97 0.40 5.98
C ASP A 68 7.32 -0.30 5.76
N ILE A 69 7.81 -0.23 4.52
CA ILE A 69 8.88 -1.07 3.99
C ILE A 69 10.24 -0.37 4.06
N ASP A 70 11.18 -1.03 4.76
CA ASP A 70 12.61 -0.77 4.68
C ASP A 70 13.37 -2.08 4.91
N THR A 71 13.65 -2.76 3.81
CA THR A 71 14.28 -4.07 3.79
C THR A 71 15.29 -4.19 2.65
N PRO A 72 16.46 -4.83 2.90
CA PRO A 72 17.35 -5.24 1.83
C PRO A 72 16.88 -6.54 1.14
N GLY A 73 15.81 -7.18 1.62
CA GLY A 73 15.33 -8.49 1.16
C GLY A 73 15.42 -9.56 2.24
N GLY A 74 15.37 -10.82 1.82
CA GLY A 74 15.45 -11.98 2.71
C GLY A 74 14.96 -13.25 2.04
N TYR A 75 14.32 -14.13 2.79
CA TYR A 75 13.90 -15.44 2.29
C TYR A 75 12.77 -15.34 1.26
N VAL A 76 12.93 -16.02 0.13
CA VAL A 76 11.97 -16.03 -0.99
C VAL A 76 10.63 -16.64 -0.55
N ASP A 77 10.65 -17.77 0.16
CA ASP A 77 9.44 -18.44 0.63
C ASP A 77 8.65 -17.59 1.65
N ALA A 78 9.35 -16.87 2.53
CA ALA A 78 8.74 -15.89 3.42
C ALA A 78 8.10 -14.73 2.64
N ALA A 79 8.76 -14.25 1.57
CA ALA A 79 8.23 -13.21 0.69
C ALA A 79 6.97 -13.66 -0.06
N LEU A 80 6.96 -14.89 -0.59
CA LEU A 80 5.78 -15.48 -1.25
C LEU A 80 4.61 -15.60 -0.28
N LYS A 81 4.87 -16.08 0.94
CA LYS A 81 3.83 -16.13 1.99
C LYS A 81 3.26 -14.74 2.31
N MET A 82 4.11 -13.72 2.38
CA MET A 82 3.69 -12.34 2.61
C MET A 82 2.86 -11.81 1.44
N ARG A 83 3.33 -11.99 0.20
CA ARG A 83 2.60 -11.66 -1.03
C ARG A 83 1.20 -12.26 -1.03
N ASP A 84 1.08 -13.56 -0.78
CA ASP A 84 -0.21 -14.25 -0.79
C ASP A 84 -1.16 -13.74 0.31
N ALA A 85 -0.62 -13.40 1.49
CA ALA A 85 -1.39 -12.79 2.56
C ALA A 85 -1.91 -11.39 2.20
N ILE A 86 -1.13 -10.61 1.45
CA ILE A 86 -1.53 -9.28 0.97
C ILE A 86 -2.61 -9.39 -0.11
N ILE A 87 -2.42 -10.28 -1.09
CA ILE A 87 -3.39 -10.51 -2.16
C ILE A 87 -4.74 -10.99 -1.61
N SER A 88 -4.73 -11.79 -0.55
CA SER A 88 -5.94 -12.29 0.12
C SER A 88 -6.52 -11.35 1.18
N SER A 89 -5.91 -10.17 1.39
CA SER A 89 -6.38 -9.21 2.38
C SER A 89 -7.75 -8.65 1.99
N GLU A 90 -8.68 -8.60 2.95
CA GLU A 90 -9.99 -7.95 2.80
C GLU A 90 -9.90 -6.42 2.97
N VAL A 91 -8.76 -5.92 3.47
CA VAL A 91 -8.49 -4.50 3.67
C VAL A 91 -7.53 -4.01 2.59
N ARG A 92 -7.77 -2.80 2.07
CA ARG A 92 -6.88 -2.13 1.11
C ARG A 92 -5.47 -2.00 1.68
N THR A 93 -4.49 -2.53 0.95
CA THR A 93 -3.08 -2.55 1.33
C THR A 93 -2.28 -1.53 0.52
N ILE A 94 -1.45 -0.74 1.20
CA ILE A 94 -0.60 0.25 0.56
C ILE A 94 0.84 0.00 1.00
N ALA A 95 1.72 -0.21 0.03
CA ALA A 95 3.15 -0.25 0.28
C ALA A 95 3.68 1.18 0.46
N TYR A 96 4.19 1.51 1.63
CA TYR A 96 4.98 2.72 1.83
C TYR A 96 6.46 2.36 1.83
N VAL A 97 7.16 2.61 0.72
CA VAL A 97 8.60 2.41 0.63
C VAL A 97 9.31 3.58 1.29
N ASN A 98 9.60 3.43 2.57
CA ASN A 98 10.22 4.49 3.37
C ASN A 98 11.71 4.67 3.02
N SER A 99 12.41 3.57 2.72
CA SER A 99 13.84 3.62 2.37
C SER A 99 14.20 2.64 1.27
N ARG A 100 14.03 1.33 1.50
CA ARG A 100 14.38 0.28 0.53
C ARG A 100 13.29 -0.78 0.46
N ALA A 101 12.88 -1.13 -0.74
CA ALA A 101 12.09 -2.32 -1.04
C ALA A 101 12.89 -3.18 -2.02
N TRP A 102 13.98 -3.79 -1.53
CA TRP A 102 14.86 -4.61 -2.37
C TRP A 102 14.53 -6.10 -2.27
N SER A 103 14.81 -6.83 -3.35
CA SER A 103 14.61 -8.27 -3.43
C SER A 103 13.19 -8.67 -2.97
N ALA A 104 13.07 -9.50 -1.94
CA ALA A 104 11.79 -9.86 -1.33
C ALA A 104 10.89 -8.64 -1.02
N GLY A 105 11.46 -7.51 -0.62
CA GLY A 105 10.73 -6.28 -0.35
C GLY A 105 10.04 -5.69 -1.58
N ALA A 106 10.64 -5.84 -2.77
CA ALA A 106 10.04 -5.39 -4.03
C ALA A 106 8.78 -6.21 -4.34
N LEU A 107 8.84 -7.53 -4.19
CA LEU A 107 7.69 -8.41 -4.40
C LEU A 107 6.52 -8.05 -3.46
N ILE A 108 6.84 -7.84 -2.18
CA ILE A 108 5.86 -7.47 -1.15
C ILE A 108 5.21 -6.13 -1.48
N ALA A 109 5.99 -5.16 -1.95
CA ALA A 109 5.47 -3.87 -2.36
C ALA A 109 4.57 -3.98 -3.60
N ILE A 110 5.00 -4.73 -4.63
CA ILE A 110 4.23 -4.97 -5.86
C ILE A 110 2.90 -5.68 -5.55
N ALA A 111 2.86 -6.53 -4.52
CA ALA A 111 1.66 -7.23 -4.09
C ALA A 111 0.58 -6.33 -3.50
N CYS A 112 0.91 -5.11 -3.04
CA CYS A 112 -0.06 -4.18 -2.47
C CYS A 112 -0.98 -3.57 -3.53
N ASP A 113 -2.14 -3.06 -3.11
CA ASP A 113 -3.09 -2.36 -3.99
C ASP A 113 -2.46 -1.08 -4.55
N ASP A 114 -1.81 -0.29 -3.69
CA ASP A 114 -1.10 0.94 -4.06
C ASP A 114 0.34 0.95 -3.54
N ILE A 115 1.19 1.75 -4.17
CA ILE A 115 2.60 1.94 -3.80
C ILE A 115 2.87 3.45 -3.68
N GLY A 116 3.25 3.85 -2.47
CA GLY A 116 3.84 5.14 -2.16
C GLY A 116 5.34 5.02 -1.92
N MET A 117 6.16 5.68 -2.72
CA MET A 117 7.61 5.72 -2.51
C MET A 117 8.05 7.07 -1.94
N LYS A 118 8.79 7.02 -0.83
CA LYS A 118 9.42 8.22 -0.26
C LYS A 118 10.50 8.76 -1.19
N ILE A 119 10.64 10.08 -1.31
CA ILE A 119 11.78 10.71 -1.99
C ILE A 119 13.09 10.20 -1.36
N GLY A 120 14.01 9.73 -2.21
CA GLY A 120 15.28 9.10 -1.80
C GLY A 120 15.21 7.60 -1.55
N SER A 121 14.02 6.98 -1.66
CA SER A 121 13.86 5.53 -1.56
C SER A 121 14.14 4.80 -2.89
N SER A 122 14.28 3.48 -2.82
CA SER A 122 14.48 2.62 -4.00
C SER A 122 13.78 1.26 -3.90
N MET A 123 13.42 0.69 -5.04
CA MET A 123 12.76 -0.61 -5.20
C MET A 123 13.39 -1.43 -6.34
N GLY A 124 13.43 -2.76 -6.19
CA GLY A 124 13.93 -3.67 -7.23
C GLY A 124 15.08 -4.53 -6.72
N ALA A 125 16.15 -4.71 -7.51
CA ALA A 125 17.33 -5.48 -7.12
C ALA A 125 16.98 -6.90 -6.58
N ALA A 126 16.23 -7.67 -7.36
CA ALA A 126 15.60 -8.91 -6.94
C ALA A 126 16.13 -10.19 -7.60
N GLU A 127 17.30 -10.12 -8.24
CA GLU A 127 17.98 -11.30 -8.77
C GLU A 127 18.25 -12.34 -7.68
N THR A 128 17.93 -13.60 -7.98
CA THR A 128 18.03 -14.69 -6.99
C THR A 128 19.47 -15.04 -6.64
N ARG A 129 19.65 -15.59 -5.45
CA ARG A 129 20.89 -16.24 -5.03
C ARG A 129 20.53 -17.67 -4.59
N PRO A 130 20.99 -18.72 -5.30
CA PRO A 130 21.94 -18.71 -6.42
C PRO A 130 21.35 -18.14 -7.73
N LYS A 131 22.24 -17.68 -8.63
CA LYS A 131 21.90 -17.12 -9.95
C LYS A 131 21.81 -18.25 -10.99
N GLU A 132 20.87 -19.16 -10.79
CA GLU A 132 20.59 -20.25 -11.73
C GLU A 132 19.25 -19.99 -12.42
N GLU A 133 19.18 -20.30 -13.72
CA GLU A 133 18.02 -20.03 -14.57
C GLU A 133 16.70 -20.54 -13.96
N LYS A 134 16.72 -21.72 -13.35
CA LYS A 134 15.54 -22.29 -12.69
C LYS A 134 14.94 -21.35 -11.64
N TYR A 135 15.78 -20.73 -10.80
CA TYR A 135 15.32 -19.85 -9.73
C TYR A 135 14.94 -18.47 -10.26
N ILE A 136 15.74 -17.93 -11.19
CA ILE A 136 15.46 -16.64 -11.84
C ILE A 136 14.12 -16.71 -12.56
N SER A 137 13.91 -17.74 -13.38
CA SER A 137 12.68 -17.95 -14.13
C SER A 137 11.45 -18.04 -13.22
N ALA A 138 11.54 -18.80 -12.13
CA ALA A 138 10.45 -18.94 -11.17
C ALA A 138 10.13 -17.61 -10.45
N VAL A 139 11.15 -16.91 -9.92
CA VAL A 139 10.93 -15.66 -9.20
C VAL A 139 10.50 -14.53 -10.15
N ARG A 140 11.00 -14.50 -11.39
CA ARG A 140 10.55 -13.57 -12.42
C ARG A 140 9.05 -13.74 -12.67
N ALA A 141 8.60 -14.99 -12.86
CA ALA A 141 7.19 -15.28 -13.07
C ALA A 141 6.32 -14.84 -11.88
N GLU A 142 6.79 -14.99 -10.64
CA GLU A 142 6.11 -14.47 -9.45
C GLU A 142 5.99 -12.94 -9.47
N PHE A 143 7.06 -12.24 -9.84
CA PHE A 143 7.03 -10.77 -9.98
C PHE A 143 6.08 -10.31 -11.07
N GLU A 144 6.17 -10.90 -12.27
CA GLU A 144 5.34 -10.58 -13.43
C GLU A 144 3.85 -10.84 -13.13
N ALA A 145 3.51 -12.03 -12.61
CA ALA A 145 2.13 -12.37 -12.27
C ALA A 145 1.55 -11.47 -11.17
N THR A 146 2.38 -11.04 -10.21
CA THR A 146 1.94 -10.10 -9.15
C THR A 146 1.68 -8.71 -9.73
N ALA A 147 2.55 -8.24 -10.63
CA ALA A 147 2.38 -6.97 -11.31
C ALA A 147 1.12 -6.97 -12.19
N GLU A 148 0.90 -8.03 -12.97
CA GLU A 148 -0.32 -8.22 -13.78
C GLU A 148 -1.59 -8.15 -12.93
N LEU A 149 -1.61 -8.88 -11.81
CA LEU A 149 -2.75 -8.87 -10.88
C LEU A 149 -3.07 -7.46 -10.37
N ARG A 150 -2.04 -6.61 -10.21
CA ARG A 150 -2.18 -5.23 -9.73
C ARG A 150 -2.21 -4.18 -10.85
N ASN A 151 -2.39 -4.60 -12.12
CA ASN A 151 -2.41 -3.73 -13.29
C ASN A 151 -1.13 -2.87 -13.44
N ARG A 152 0.02 -3.43 -13.05
CA ARG A 152 1.36 -2.84 -13.23
C ARG A 152 2.06 -3.56 -14.38
N ASP A 153 3.00 -2.88 -15.04
CA ASP A 153 3.74 -3.47 -16.17
C ASP A 153 4.57 -4.69 -15.70
N PRO A 154 4.24 -5.92 -16.14
CA PRO A 154 4.99 -7.11 -15.74
C PRO A 154 6.44 -7.06 -16.18
N ILE A 155 6.75 -6.45 -17.33
CA ILE A 155 8.12 -6.42 -17.85
C ILE A 155 9.02 -5.60 -16.93
N VAL A 156 8.51 -4.50 -16.37
CA VAL A 156 9.22 -3.70 -15.37
C VAL A 156 9.51 -4.53 -14.11
N ALA A 157 8.53 -5.30 -13.63
CA ALA A 157 8.72 -6.19 -12.49
C ALA A 157 9.72 -7.33 -12.79
N GLY A 158 9.63 -7.94 -13.98
CA GLY A 158 10.53 -8.99 -14.42
C GLY A 158 11.98 -8.53 -14.55
N ALA A 159 12.20 -7.30 -15.02
CA ALA A 159 13.53 -6.69 -15.11
C ALA A 159 14.17 -6.41 -13.74
N MET A 160 13.39 -6.39 -12.65
CA MET A 160 13.95 -6.33 -11.29
C MET A 160 14.60 -7.67 -10.89
N VAL A 161 14.21 -8.78 -11.51
CA VAL A 161 14.66 -10.14 -11.15
C VAL A 161 15.69 -10.66 -12.16
N ASP A 162 15.42 -10.48 -13.45
CA ASP A 162 16.18 -11.09 -14.53
C ASP A 162 16.92 -10.03 -15.34
N ALA A 163 18.25 -10.16 -15.38
CA ALA A 163 19.13 -9.26 -16.10
C ALA A 163 18.95 -9.36 -17.63
N ASP A 164 18.35 -10.44 -18.14
CA ASP A 164 18.12 -10.62 -19.58
C ASP A 164 16.88 -9.89 -20.10
N VAL A 165 16.06 -9.32 -19.21
CA VAL A 165 14.92 -8.49 -19.59
C VAL A 165 15.39 -7.07 -19.90
N GLU A 166 15.18 -6.65 -21.13
CA GLU A 166 15.52 -5.30 -21.61
C GLU A 166 14.26 -4.46 -21.80
N ILE A 167 14.35 -3.18 -21.44
CA ILE A 167 13.26 -2.22 -21.64
C ILE A 167 13.90 -0.99 -22.31
N PRO A 168 13.60 -0.73 -23.60
CA PRO A 168 14.19 0.38 -24.34
C PRO A 168 14.04 1.71 -23.60
N GLY A 169 15.17 2.40 -23.38
CA GLY A 169 15.21 3.69 -22.67
C GLY A 169 15.17 3.59 -21.14
N VAL A 170 15.08 2.37 -20.57
CA VAL A 170 15.01 2.16 -19.11
C VAL A 170 16.15 1.28 -18.62
N ILE A 171 16.33 0.08 -19.19
CA ILE A 171 17.39 -0.86 -18.78
C ILE A 171 17.86 -1.69 -19.96
N GLU A 172 19.18 -1.88 -20.03
CA GLU A 172 19.84 -2.71 -21.03
C GLU A 172 19.97 -4.15 -20.53
N ARG A 173 19.96 -5.10 -21.46
CA ARG A 173 20.30 -6.50 -21.19
C ARG A 173 21.62 -6.63 -20.44
N GLY A 174 21.66 -7.54 -19.47
CA GLY A 174 22.78 -7.81 -18.57
C GLY A 174 22.78 -7.00 -17.28
N LYS A 175 21.76 -6.15 -17.03
CA LYS A 175 21.65 -5.32 -15.83
C LYS A 175 20.33 -5.56 -15.11
N ILE A 176 20.35 -5.48 -13.79
CA ILE A 176 19.15 -5.60 -12.95
C ILE A 176 18.53 -4.22 -12.71
N LEU A 177 17.22 -4.11 -12.91
CA LEU A 177 16.50 -2.88 -12.68
C LEU A 177 16.35 -2.58 -11.19
N THR A 178 16.70 -1.35 -10.81
CA THR A 178 16.41 -0.78 -9.49
C THR A 178 15.91 0.64 -9.71
N LEU A 179 14.69 0.91 -9.27
CA LEU A 179 14.01 2.18 -9.47
C LEU A 179 14.18 3.07 -8.25
N THR A 180 14.48 4.34 -8.49
CA THR A 180 14.26 5.41 -7.51
C THR A 180 12.77 5.80 -7.53
N ALA A 181 12.30 6.50 -6.49
CA ALA A 181 10.91 6.99 -6.46
C ALA A 181 10.53 7.80 -7.72
N THR A 182 11.42 8.67 -8.20
CA THR A 182 11.20 9.46 -9.43
C THR A 182 11.17 8.58 -10.68
N ALA A 183 12.07 7.61 -10.79
CA ALA A 183 12.09 6.71 -11.94
C ALA A 183 10.83 5.84 -12.00
N ALA A 184 10.40 5.32 -10.85
CA ALA A 184 9.19 4.50 -10.75
C ALA A 184 7.92 5.31 -11.10
N GLU A 185 7.82 6.56 -10.64
CA GLU A 185 6.70 7.45 -10.99
C GLU A 185 6.68 7.77 -12.49
N ASN A 186 7.84 8.11 -13.08
CA ASN A 186 7.93 8.41 -14.51
C ASN A 186 7.55 7.22 -15.41
N LEU A 187 7.74 5.99 -14.92
CA LEU A 187 7.32 4.76 -15.59
C LEU A 187 5.85 4.41 -15.34
N GLY A 188 5.16 5.14 -14.46
CA GLY A 188 3.80 4.79 -14.02
C GLY A 188 3.74 3.49 -13.22
N PHE A 189 4.85 3.06 -12.62
CA PHE A 189 4.93 1.81 -11.87
C PHE A 189 4.44 1.96 -10.41
N ILE A 190 4.35 3.19 -9.92
CA ILE A 190 3.84 3.56 -8.60
C ILE A 190 2.80 4.67 -8.73
N GLU A 191 1.89 4.75 -7.76
CA GLU A 191 0.83 5.74 -7.71
C GLU A 191 1.27 7.04 -7.03
N TYR A 192 2.16 6.95 -6.04
CA TYR A 192 2.51 8.11 -5.21
C TYR A 192 4.02 8.24 -4.97
N LYS A 193 4.57 9.41 -5.30
CA LYS A 193 5.88 9.86 -4.82
C LYS A 193 5.68 10.88 -3.71
N VAL A 194 6.19 10.58 -2.51
CA VAL A 194 5.84 11.30 -1.28
C VAL A 194 7.07 11.75 -0.49
N LYS A 195 6.95 12.78 0.36
CA LYS A 195 8.03 13.20 1.27
C LYS A 195 8.11 12.35 2.54
N ASP A 196 6.97 11.90 3.05
CA ASP A 196 6.79 11.18 4.30
C ASP A 196 5.43 10.44 4.31
N LEU A 197 5.11 9.77 5.43
CA LEU A 197 3.87 9.02 5.58
C LEU A 197 2.64 9.95 5.63
N ASP A 198 2.75 11.12 6.27
CA ASP A 198 1.63 12.07 6.38
C ASP A 198 1.21 12.60 5.00
N ASP A 199 2.19 12.85 4.12
CA ASP A 199 1.97 13.21 2.72
C ASP A 199 1.23 12.11 1.95
N LEU A 200 1.63 10.84 2.15
CA LEU A 200 0.95 9.70 1.55
C LEU A 200 -0.50 9.60 2.03
N LEU A 201 -0.75 9.73 3.33
CA LEU A 201 -2.11 9.73 3.89
C LEU A 201 -2.94 10.88 3.32
N GLY A 202 -2.32 12.05 3.09
CA GLY A 202 -2.91 13.18 2.40
C GLY A 202 -3.42 12.82 1.01
N LEU A 203 -2.55 12.24 0.17
CA LEU A 203 -2.87 11.87 -1.21
C LEU A 203 -3.90 10.73 -1.30
N LEU A 204 -3.94 9.84 -0.31
CA LEU A 204 -4.92 8.75 -0.21
C LEU A 204 -6.30 9.21 0.27
N GLY A 205 -6.46 10.48 0.69
CA GLY A 205 -7.69 10.97 1.32
C GLY A 205 -7.91 10.44 2.73
N LEU A 206 -6.85 9.97 3.39
CA LEU A 206 -6.84 9.41 4.75
C LEU A 206 -6.29 10.41 5.78
N SER A 207 -6.35 11.71 5.48
CA SER A 207 -5.92 12.76 6.43
C SER A 207 -6.72 12.71 7.73
N GLY A 208 -6.02 12.82 8.86
CA GLY A 208 -6.63 12.78 10.18
C GLY A 208 -7.05 11.38 10.64
N ALA A 209 -6.59 10.33 9.94
CA ALA A 209 -6.83 8.96 10.32
C ALA A 209 -6.34 8.63 11.74
N GLU A 210 -7.07 7.76 12.43
CA GLU A 210 -6.60 7.08 13.63
C GLU A 210 -5.54 6.05 13.21
N ILE A 211 -4.26 6.34 13.50
CA ILE A 211 -3.15 5.46 13.21
C ILE A 211 -3.01 4.41 14.32
N VAL A 212 -3.02 3.13 13.93
CA VAL A 212 -2.79 1.99 14.81
C VAL A 212 -1.48 1.30 14.39
N ASP A 213 -0.41 1.54 15.15
CA ASP A 213 0.87 0.87 14.94
C ASP A 213 0.81 -0.58 15.42
N VAL A 214 0.98 -1.52 14.49
CA VAL A 214 1.09 -2.95 14.82
C VAL A 214 2.47 -3.20 15.41
N LYS A 215 2.53 -3.69 16.65
CA LYS A 215 3.78 -3.91 17.36
C LYS A 215 4.23 -5.37 17.27
N PRO A 216 5.51 -5.65 16.95
CA PRO A 216 6.05 -6.99 17.10
C PRO A 216 5.84 -7.48 18.53
N VAL A 217 5.42 -8.73 18.67
CA VAL A 217 5.36 -9.35 20.00
C VAL A 217 6.79 -9.46 20.49
N SER A 218 7.15 -8.66 21.50
CA SER A 218 8.44 -8.80 22.16
C SER A 218 8.46 -10.15 22.86
N TYR A 219 9.34 -11.05 22.42
CA TYR A 219 9.75 -12.16 23.27
C TYR A 219 10.53 -11.55 24.44
N THR A 220 9.83 -11.24 25.52
CA THR A 220 10.51 -11.08 26.81
C THR A 220 11.11 -12.44 27.10
N HIS A 221 12.45 -12.49 27.14
CA HIS A 221 13.22 -13.71 27.42
C HIS A 221 12.61 -14.46 28.61
N LEU A 222 12.15 -15.69 28.36
CA LEU A 222 11.99 -16.71 29.40
C LEU A 222 13.36 -17.31 29.72
#